data_AF-W2T8Z8-F1
#
_entry.id   AF-W2T8Z8-F1
#
_cell.length_a   1.000
_cell.length_b   1.000
_cell.length_c   1.000
_cell.angle_alpha   90.00
_cell.angle_beta   90.00
_cell.angle_gamma   90.00
#
_symmetry.space_group_name_H-M   'P 1'
#
loop_
_entity.id
_entity.type
_entity.pdbx_description
1 polymer ?
#
loop_
_entity_poly.entity_id
_entity_poly.type
_entity_poly.pdbx_seq_one_letter_code
_entity_poly.pdbx_strand_id
1 'polypeptide(L)'
;MEQIVSILKEALEPIGGVGEKTNRGLGDGPVLGPEPPAMYEEWPTLEFPDLTKSILDLFTKTTSESVSSSLLYELTRSDSEESEQASIRLQTDDQLRWCMQVLNHSLTLSFYTHREYETVHGAVRIYLHWLLALTDIPDGNIPTPLLNTPEKYFRNIIDALRNLFCRRSEVKGEVPRGLAIERQAREVETVLDAIRGLTHSASRKYQNEVWARTLSFLLNSADLLLADPLSPEEMGMRVGSRVVDTLFDLWFHAVMNEEIPSPTYWRTLAALCRRWRHHVTVVESWARKLLALTVLVCRKMYGDEYCRISIRELNDHR
;
A
#
# COMPACT_ATOMS: atom_id res chain seq x y z
N MET A 1 -22.83 2.38 -0.37
CA MET A 1 -23.28 1.13 -1.08
C MET A 1 -24.36 1.39 -2.14
N GLU A 2 -25.34 2.27 -1.89
CA GLU A 2 -26.43 2.56 -2.85
C GLU A 2 -25.93 3.17 -4.17
N GLN A 3 -24.91 4.03 -4.13
CA GLN A 3 -24.31 4.61 -5.35
C GLN A 3 -23.64 3.55 -6.25
N ILE A 4 -22.90 2.60 -5.68
CA ILE A 4 -22.27 1.50 -6.44
C ILE A 4 -23.36 0.61 -7.06
N VAL A 5 -24.42 0.33 -6.31
CA VAL A 5 -25.58 -0.41 -6.82
C VAL A 5 -26.31 0.37 -7.91
N SER A 6 -26.40 1.71 -7.82
CA SER A 6 -26.98 2.57 -8.84
C SER A 6 -26.16 2.54 -10.13
N ILE A 7 -24.84 2.68 -10.03
CA ILE A 7 -23.91 2.63 -11.16
C ILE A 7 -23.95 1.25 -11.83
N LEU A 8 -24.00 0.17 -11.04
CA LEU A 8 -24.10 -1.19 -11.56
C LEU A 8 -25.48 -1.47 -12.17
N LYS A 9 -26.56 -0.90 -11.63
CA LYS A 9 -27.90 -0.98 -12.24
C LYS A 9 -27.95 -0.25 -13.58
N GLU A 10 -27.43 0.97 -13.67
CA GLU A 10 -27.33 1.70 -14.94
C GLU A 10 -26.48 0.94 -15.97
N ALA A 11 -25.37 0.34 -15.55
CA ALA A 11 -24.50 -0.43 -16.46
C ALA A 11 -25.09 -1.78 -16.90
N LEU A 12 -26.04 -2.34 -16.15
CA LEU A 12 -26.68 -3.63 -16.42
C LEU A 12 -28.08 -3.49 -17.05
N GLU A 13 -28.64 -2.27 -17.12
CA GLU A 13 -29.86 -2.03 -17.87
C GLU A 13 -29.56 -2.16 -19.37
N PRO A 14 -30.26 -3.04 -20.11
CA PRO A 14 -30.04 -3.18 -21.54
C PRO A 14 -30.39 -1.85 -22.22
N ILE A 15 -29.45 -1.31 -23.00
CA ILE A 15 -29.66 -0.10 -23.81
C ILE A 15 -30.89 -0.33 -24.68
N GLY A 16 -32.00 0.29 -24.31
CA GLY A 16 -33.29 0.09 -24.94
C GLY A 16 -33.42 0.84 -26.27
N GLY A 17 -33.90 0.13 -27.29
CA GLY A 17 -34.36 0.64 -28.58
C GLY A 17 -33.66 -0.07 -29.74
N VAL A 18 -34.31 -0.60 -30.77
CA VAL A 18 -35.65 -0.43 -31.34
C VAL A 18 -35.97 -1.75 -32.07
N GLY A 19 -37.23 -2.18 -32.03
CA GLY A 19 -37.64 -3.39 -32.74
C GLY A 19 -37.43 -3.28 -34.25
N GLU A 20 -36.74 -4.26 -34.84
CA GLU A 20 -36.76 -4.50 -36.27
C GLU A 20 -36.95 -5.98 -36.57
N LYS A 21 -37.92 -6.23 -37.45
CA LYS A 21 -38.38 -7.54 -37.89
C LYS A 21 -37.25 -8.26 -38.60
N THR A 22 -36.98 -9.49 -38.17
CA THR A 22 -36.06 -10.42 -38.81
C THR A 22 -36.54 -10.77 -40.23
N ASN A 23 -35.80 -10.33 -41.24
CA ASN A 23 -35.82 -10.94 -42.57
C ASN A 23 -34.42 -11.50 -42.85
N ARG A 24 -34.33 -12.81 -43.07
CA ARG A 24 -33.06 -13.51 -43.33
C ARG A 24 -32.58 -13.19 -44.75
N GLY A 25 -31.35 -12.70 -44.87
CA GLY A 25 -30.58 -12.66 -46.11
C GLY A 25 -29.10 -12.88 -45.79
N LEU A 26 -28.46 -13.81 -46.50
CA LEU A 26 -27.03 -14.13 -46.36
C LEU A 26 -26.16 -12.95 -46.83
N GLY A 27 -25.19 -12.52 -46.03
CA GLY A 27 -24.14 -11.60 -46.45
C GLY A 27 -23.39 -10.98 -45.28
N ASP A 28 -22.07 -11.17 -45.27
CA ASP A 28 -21.02 -10.58 -44.40
C ASP A 28 -21.17 -10.66 -42.88
N GLY A 29 -20.16 -11.27 -42.23
CA GLY A 29 -20.01 -11.21 -40.79
C GLY A 29 -19.80 -9.77 -40.32
N PRO A 30 -20.26 -9.40 -39.10
CA PRO A 30 -20.08 -8.05 -38.61
C PRO A 30 -18.59 -7.77 -38.45
N VAL A 31 -18.09 -6.84 -39.26
CA VAL A 31 -16.81 -6.17 -39.02
C VAL A 31 -16.97 -5.45 -37.69
N LEU A 32 -16.35 -5.98 -36.64
CA LEU A 32 -16.23 -5.31 -35.35
C LEU A 32 -15.60 -3.94 -35.62
N GLY A 33 -16.38 -2.87 -35.44
CA GLY A 33 -15.85 -1.52 -35.39
C GLY A 33 -14.78 -1.41 -34.29
N PRO A 34 -13.99 -0.32 -34.26
CA PRO A 34 -13.04 -0.12 -33.18
C PRO A 34 -13.78 -0.28 -31.86
N GLU A 35 -13.32 -1.22 -31.02
CA GLU A 35 -13.93 -1.45 -29.71
C GLU A 35 -14.01 -0.10 -29.01
N PRO A 36 -15.17 0.26 -28.42
CA PRO A 36 -15.24 1.46 -27.61
C PRO A 36 -14.13 1.38 -26.56
N PRO A 37 -13.34 2.45 -26.36
CA PRO A 37 -12.23 2.41 -25.42
C PRO A 37 -12.75 1.87 -24.09
N ALA A 38 -12.04 0.88 -23.53
CA ALA A 38 -12.46 0.30 -22.26
C ALA A 38 -12.62 1.45 -21.25
N MET A 39 -13.61 1.35 -20.35
CA MET A 39 -14.21 2.40 -19.50
C MET A 39 -13.27 3.43 -18.83
N TYR A 40 -11.95 3.21 -18.82
CA TYR A 40 -10.95 4.07 -18.20
C TYR A 40 -9.68 4.32 -19.05
N GLU A 41 -9.62 3.90 -20.32
CA GLU A 41 -8.39 3.98 -21.11
C GLU A 41 -7.90 5.39 -21.39
N GLU A 42 -8.80 6.36 -21.37
CA GLU A 42 -8.53 7.78 -21.60
C GLU A 42 -7.88 8.47 -20.39
N TRP A 43 -7.92 7.86 -19.19
CA TRP A 43 -7.35 8.46 -17.99
C TRP A 43 -5.86 8.17 -17.86
N PRO A 44 -5.05 9.13 -17.35
CA PRO A 44 -3.64 8.88 -17.09
C PRO A 44 -3.44 7.84 -15.97
N THR A 45 -2.27 7.21 -15.93
CA THR A 45 -1.84 6.41 -14.77
C THR A 45 -1.19 7.32 -13.72
N LEU A 46 -1.20 6.88 -12.45
CA LEU A 46 -0.48 7.57 -11.38
C LEU A 46 1.02 7.59 -11.66
N GLU A 47 1.65 8.71 -11.36
CA GLU A 47 3.10 8.82 -11.29
C GLU A 47 3.55 8.42 -9.88
N PHE A 48 4.44 7.43 -9.81
CA PHE A 48 5.03 7.03 -8.55
C PHE A 48 6.32 7.79 -8.32
N PRO A 49 6.49 8.46 -7.17
CA PRO A 49 7.73 9.14 -6.89
C PRO A 49 8.86 8.13 -6.74
N ASP A 50 10.07 8.51 -7.17
CA ASP A 50 11.28 7.72 -6.96
C ASP A 50 11.51 7.42 -5.47
N LEU A 51 12.32 6.39 -5.20
CA LEU A 51 12.75 6.10 -3.84
C LEU A 51 13.57 7.27 -3.28
N THR A 52 13.35 7.57 -2.00
CA THR A 52 13.97 8.71 -1.33
C THR A 52 15.48 8.52 -1.25
N LYS A 53 16.23 9.48 -1.83
CA LYS A 53 17.69 9.58 -1.66
C LYS A 53 18.00 10.34 -0.38
N SER A 54 18.98 9.84 0.38
CA SER A 54 19.44 10.48 1.60
C SER A 54 20.75 11.24 1.38
N ILE A 55 20.98 12.32 2.12
CA ILE A 55 22.32 12.95 2.17
C ILE A 55 23.39 11.95 2.66
N LEU A 56 22.99 10.91 3.40
CA LEU A 56 23.88 9.84 3.83
C LEU A 56 24.42 9.00 2.65
N ASP A 57 23.77 9.05 1.49
CA ASP A 57 24.22 8.34 0.29
C ASP A 57 25.47 9.00 -0.34
N LEU A 58 25.82 10.22 0.08
CA LEU A 58 27.03 10.93 -0.33
C LEU A 58 28.28 10.49 0.45
N PHE A 59 28.10 9.84 1.60
CA PHE A 59 29.18 9.41 2.47
C PHE A 59 29.53 7.93 2.26
N THR A 60 30.64 7.48 2.84
CA THR A 60 31.00 6.06 2.78
C THR A 60 29.97 5.21 3.52
N LYS A 61 29.75 3.98 3.04
CA LYS A 61 28.83 3.01 3.65
C LYS A 61 29.07 2.88 5.17
N THR A 62 30.33 2.74 5.59
CA THR A 62 30.72 2.64 7.01
C THR A 62 30.33 3.86 7.83
N THR A 63 30.52 5.07 7.29
CA THR A 63 30.12 6.31 7.96
C THR A 63 28.61 6.36 8.15
N SER A 64 27.87 6.09 7.07
CA SER A 64 26.41 6.22 7.06
C SER A 64 25.73 5.20 7.97
N GLU A 65 26.22 3.96 7.98
CA GLU A 65 25.78 2.92 8.91
C GLU A 65 26.06 3.29 10.37
N SER A 66 27.24 3.83 10.66
CA SER A 66 27.60 4.22 12.02
C SER A 66 26.71 5.36 12.52
N VAL A 67 26.50 6.39 11.70
CA VAL A 67 25.60 7.51 12.04
C VAL A 67 24.17 7.00 12.26
N SER A 68 23.68 6.13 11.37
CA SER A 68 22.33 5.58 11.44
C SER A 68 22.11 4.77 12.71
N SER A 69 22.99 3.79 12.96
CA SER A 69 22.87 2.93 14.15
C SER A 69 23.02 3.70 15.47
N SER A 70 23.95 4.65 15.56
CA SER A 70 24.12 5.48 16.77
C SER A 70 22.90 6.36 17.02
N LEU A 71 22.39 7.05 16.00
CA LEU A 71 21.22 7.92 16.18
C LEU A 71 19.97 7.11 16.53
N LEU A 72 19.75 5.96 15.88
CA LEU A 72 18.59 5.12 16.18
C LEU A 72 18.66 4.53 17.57
N TYR A 73 19.85 4.16 18.05
CA TYR A 73 20.03 3.73 19.43
C TYR A 73 19.59 4.83 20.41
N GLU A 74 19.94 6.09 20.16
CA GLU A 74 19.51 7.20 21.01
C GLU A 74 17.99 7.46 20.91
N LEU A 75 17.43 7.49 19.70
CA LEU A 75 16.00 7.74 19.45
C LEU A 75 15.09 6.63 20.01
N THR A 76 15.54 5.38 20.00
CA THR A 76 14.77 4.27 20.57
C THR A 76 14.90 4.19 22.08
N ARG A 77 16.06 4.57 22.64
CA ARG A 77 16.28 4.62 24.10
C ARG A 77 15.58 5.80 24.77
N SER A 78 15.32 6.89 24.04
CA SER A 78 14.51 8.00 24.52
C SER A 78 13.05 7.65 24.82
N ASP A 79 12.56 6.50 24.34
CA ASP A 79 11.17 6.07 24.48
C ASP A 79 10.93 5.18 25.72
N SER A 80 12.00 4.73 26.40
CA SER A 80 11.90 4.00 27.67
C SER A 80 11.75 4.95 28.86
N GLU A 81 10.69 4.76 29.64
CA GLU A 81 10.18 5.62 30.74
C GLU A 81 11.16 5.95 31.89
N GLU A 82 12.39 5.42 31.89
CA GLU A 82 13.32 5.52 33.03
C GLU A 82 14.23 6.76 33.01
N SER A 83 14.13 7.67 32.02
CA SER A 83 14.98 8.87 32.03
C SER A 83 14.33 10.09 31.36
N GLU A 84 13.59 10.88 32.14
CA GLU A 84 13.06 12.20 31.72
C GLU A 84 14.17 13.16 31.21
N GLN A 85 15.44 12.90 31.53
CA GLN A 85 16.59 13.70 31.11
C GLN A 85 17.15 13.35 29.72
N ALA A 86 16.69 12.28 29.06
CA ALA A 86 17.32 11.74 27.84
C ALA A 86 16.39 11.59 26.62
N SER A 87 15.16 12.13 26.66
CA SER A 87 14.29 12.08 25.48
C SER A 87 14.74 13.09 24.42
N ILE A 88 15.16 12.63 23.24
CA ILE A 88 15.45 13.51 22.11
C ILE A 88 14.13 14.18 21.69
N ARG A 89 13.99 15.48 21.94
CA ARG A 89 12.81 16.26 21.55
C ARG A 89 13.10 17.04 20.29
N LEU A 90 12.55 16.58 19.17
CA LEU A 90 12.60 17.29 17.89
C LEU A 90 11.55 18.40 17.88
N GLN A 91 12.01 19.65 17.97
CA GLN A 91 11.15 20.83 18.16
C GLN A 91 11.01 21.69 16.90
N THR A 92 11.93 21.56 15.94
CA THR A 92 11.92 22.34 14.69
C THR A 92 11.84 21.45 13.45
N ASP A 93 11.26 21.99 12.38
CA ASP A 93 11.21 21.34 11.06
C ASP A 93 12.60 20.88 10.58
N ASP A 94 13.64 21.67 10.82
CA ASP A 94 14.99 21.36 10.34
C ASP A 94 15.63 20.20 11.11
N GLN A 95 15.42 20.15 12.43
CA GLN A 95 15.81 19.00 13.26
C GLN A 95 15.10 17.73 12.78
N LEU A 96 13.78 17.81 12.57
CA LEU A 96 12.99 16.68 12.11
C LEU A 96 13.43 16.21 10.71
N ARG A 97 13.62 17.13 9.76
CA ARG A 97 14.09 16.79 8.41
C ARG A 97 15.46 16.13 8.43
N TRP A 98 16.39 16.60 9.25
CA TRP A 98 17.71 15.99 9.38
C TRP A 98 17.58 14.56 9.93
N CYS A 99 16.79 14.34 10.98
CA CYS A 99 16.54 12.99 11.50
C CYS A 99 15.88 12.08 10.45
N MET A 100 14.94 12.60 9.67
CA MET A 100 14.32 11.83 8.58
C MET A 100 15.33 11.42 7.49
N GLN A 101 16.39 12.20 7.23
CA GLN A 101 17.45 11.75 6.31
C GLN A 101 18.13 10.48 6.80
N VAL A 102 18.41 10.41 8.11
CA VAL A 102 19.02 9.24 8.74
C VAL A 102 18.06 8.06 8.73
N LEU A 103 16.80 8.27 9.12
CA LEU A 103 15.77 7.23 9.10
C LEU A 103 15.51 6.68 7.68
N ASN A 104 15.46 7.57 6.67
CA ASN A 104 15.34 7.16 5.27
C ASN A 104 16.51 6.29 4.83
N HIS A 105 17.74 6.66 5.18
CA HIS A 105 18.92 5.84 4.87
C HIS A 105 18.88 4.50 5.61
N SER A 106 18.49 4.48 6.89
CA SER A 106 18.33 3.25 7.68
C SER A 106 17.43 2.23 7.00
N LEU A 107 16.34 2.67 6.37
CA LEU A 107 15.43 1.79 5.63
C LEU A 107 16.07 1.14 4.38
N THR A 108 17.21 1.64 3.91
CA THR A 108 17.97 1.09 2.77
C THR A 108 19.07 0.09 3.19
N LEU A 109 19.29 -0.10 4.49
CA LEU A 109 20.32 -1.01 5.02
C LEU A 109 19.98 -2.49 4.89
N SER A 110 20.99 -3.35 4.70
CA SER A 110 20.78 -4.76 4.40
C SER A 110 20.16 -5.57 5.57
N PHE A 111 19.56 -6.72 5.27
CA PHE A 111 19.06 -7.66 6.29
C PHE A 111 20.07 -8.77 6.66
N TYR A 112 21.26 -8.75 6.06
CA TYR A 112 22.26 -9.82 6.16
C TYR A 112 23.22 -9.69 7.36
N THR A 113 23.13 -8.60 8.12
CA THR A 113 23.84 -8.44 9.40
C THR A 113 22.84 -8.15 10.51
N HIS A 114 23.16 -8.51 11.75
CA HIS A 114 22.26 -8.23 12.87
C HIS A 114 22.14 -6.72 13.12
N ARG A 115 23.24 -5.97 13.06
CA ARG A 115 23.27 -4.53 13.32
C ARG A 115 22.44 -3.74 12.31
N GLU A 116 22.56 -4.03 11.02
CA GLU A 116 21.76 -3.35 10.00
C GLU A 116 20.27 -3.66 10.19
N TYR A 117 19.91 -4.92 10.48
CA TYR A 117 18.52 -5.31 10.74
C TYR A 117 17.92 -4.55 11.93
N GLU A 118 18.60 -4.48 13.07
CA GLU A 118 18.14 -3.71 14.24
C GLU A 118 17.96 -2.22 13.90
N THR A 119 18.83 -1.69 13.03
CA THR A 119 18.75 -0.30 12.55
C THR A 119 17.52 -0.13 11.64
N VAL A 120 17.23 -1.07 10.72
CA VAL A 120 16.00 -1.02 9.92
C VAL A 120 14.76 -1.10 10.84
N HIS A 121 14.73 -2.07 11.74
CA HIS A 121 13.63 -2.30 12.67
C HIS A 121 13.32 -1.06 13.53
N GLY A 122 14.36 -0.42 14.07
CA GLY A 122 14.23 0.84 14.81
C GLY A 122 13.65 1.97 13.95
N ALA A 123 14.07 2.09 12.69
CA ALA A 123 13.55 3.12 11.79
C ALA A 123 12.06 2.90 11.50
N VAL A 124 11.66 1.65 11.22
CA VAL A 124 10.27 1.27 11.01
C VAL A 124 9.43 1.63 12.23
N ARG A 125 9.86 1.24 13.43
CA ARG A 125 9.13 1.55 14.67
C ARG A 125 8.94 3.06 14.88
N ILE A 126 9.99 3.86 14.71
CA ILE A 126 9.91 5.32 14.86
C ILE A 126 8.93 5.93 13.87
N TYR A 127 9.04 5.55 12.58
CA TYR A 127 8.14 6.07 11.55
C TYR A 127 6.69 5.65 11.77
N LEU A 128 6.41 4.40 12.11
CA LEU A 128 5.05 3.95 12.40
C LEU A 128 4.46 4.66 13.63
N HIS A 129 5.26 4.89 14.68
CA HIS A 129 4.83 5.68 15.82
C HIS A 129 4.51 7.14 15.44
N TRP A 130 5.37 7.77 14.62
CA TRP A 130 5.13 9.12 14.13
C TRP A 130 3.87 9.26 13.27
N LEU A 131 3.47 8.22 12.56
CA LEU A 131 2.21 8.23 11.80
C LEU A 131 0.96 8.32 12.68
N LEU A 132 1.05 7.98 13.97
CA LEU A 132 -0.05 8.12 14.93
C LEU A 132 -0.46 9.59 15.15
N ALA A 133 0.35 10.56 14.69
CA ALA A 133 0.00 11.98 14.66
C ALA A 133 -1.28 12.31 13.86
N LEU A 134 -1.70 11.40 12.97
CA LEU A 134 -2.92 11.52 12.17
C LEU A 134 -4.17 11.02 12.90
N THR A 135 -4.04 10.45 14.10
CA THR A 135 -5.17 9.99 14.92
C THR A 135 -5.74 11.12 15.77
N ASP A 136 -6.94 10.94 16.33
CA ASP A 136 -7.58 11.97 17.17
C ASP A 136 -6.85 12.20 18.50
N ILE A 137 -6.10 11.20 18.99
CA ILE A 137 -5.37 11.25 20.27
C ILE A 137 -3.93 10.83 20.00
N PRO A 138 -3.08 11.74 19.48
CA PRO A 138 -1.69 11.43 19.20
C PRO A 138 -0.88 11.31 20.50
N ASP A 139 0.12 10.44 20.49
CA ASP A 139 1.00 10.24 21.63
C ASP A 139 1.86 11.49 21.93
N GLY A 140 2.14 11.73 23.22
CA GLY A 140 2.90 12.91 23.67
C GLY A 140 4.39 12.92 23.26
N ASN A 141 4.93 11.77 22.83
CA ASN A 141 6.33 11.63 22.41
C ASN A 141 6.55 11.97 20.93
N ILE A 142 5.50 12.26 20.18
CA ILE A 142 5.60 12.63 18.77
C ILE A 142 6.21 14.04 18.62
N PRO A 143 7.18 14.25 17.71
CA PRO A 143 7.78 15.55 17.43
C PRO A 143 6.75 16.67 17.15
N THR A 144 6.95 17.83 17.79
CA THR A 144 6.08 19.00 17.62
C THR A 144 5.89 19.45 16.16
N PRO A 145 6.93 19.50 15.31
CA PRO A 145 6.76 19.86 13.90
C PRO A 145 5.85 18.89 13.14
N LEU A 146 5.86 17.61 13.56
CA LEU A 146 5.04 16.58 12.95
C LEU A 146 3.58 16.74 13.36
N LEU A 147 3.30 17.02 14.64
CA LEU A 147 1.96 17.34 15.12
C LEU A 147 1.38 18.61 14.48
N ASN A 148 2.22 19.59 14.17
CA ASN A 148 1.80 20.85 13.55
C ASN A 148 1.35 20.69 12.09
N THR A 149 2.04 19.86 11.31
CA THR A 149 1.73 19.61 9.88
C THR A 149 1.85 18.12 9.53
N PRO A 150 0.98 17.24 10.05
CA PRO A 150 1.14 15.79 9.95
C PRO A 150 1.02 15.28 8.52
N GLU A 151 0.13 15.85 7.70
CA GLU A 151 -0.06 15.46 6.30
C GLU A 151 1.21 15.65 5.43
N LYS A 152 2.00 16.70 5.71
CA LYS A 152 3.26 16.97 5.02
C LYS A 152 4.28 15.86 5.27
N TYR A 153 4.39 15.42 6.52
CA TYR A 153 5.37 14.41 6.92
C TYR A 153 4.89 12.99 6.64
N PHE A 154 3.59 12.74 6.71
CA PHE A 154 2.98 11.46 6.36
C PHE A 154 3.40 10.99 4.98
N ARG A 155 3.28 11.86 3.96
CA ARG A 155 3.71 11.54 2.59
C ARG A 155 5.18 11.11 2.54
N ASN A 156 6.06 11.86 3.19
CA ASN A 156 7.49 11.54 3.20
C ASN A 156 7.79 10.20 3.90
N ILE A 157 7.09 9.94 5.02
CA ILE A 157 7.27 8.71 5.80
C ILE A 157 6.77 7.50 5.01
N ILE A 158 5.54 7.54 4.49
CA ILE A 158 4.96 6.40 3.77
C ILE A 158 5.72 6.10 2.47
N ASP A 159 6.20 7.13 1.77
CA ASP A 159 7.03 6.94 0.58
C ASP A 159 8.40 6.32 0.92
N ALA A 160 8.99 6.68 2.06
CA ALA A 160 10.26 6.11 2.52
C ALA A 160 10.13 4.64 2.92
N LEU A 161 9.01 4.24 3.54
CA LEU A 161 8.73 2.85 3.94
C LEU A 161 8.68 1.89 2.74
N ARG A 162 8.47 2.38 1.52
CA ARG A 162 8.51 1.56 0.28
C ARG A 162 9.87 0.89 0.06
N ASN A 163 10.96 1.44 0.62
CA ASN A 163 12.28 0.83 0.54
C ASN A 163 12.32 -0.60 1.11
N LEU A 164 11.41 -0.95 2.01
CA LEU A 164 11.30 -2.31 2.57
C LEU A 164 10.78 -3.33 1.55
N PHE A 165 10.10 -2.87 0.49
CA PHE A 165 9.55 -3.71 -0.57
C PHE A 165 10.53 -3.88 -1.73
N CYS A 166 11.65 -3.15 -1.71
CA CYS A 166 12.68 -3.24 -2.73
C CYS A 166 13.50 -4.52 -2.56
N ARG A 167 13.97 -5.01 -3.71
CA ARG A 167 14.92 -6.12 -3.78
C ARG A 167 16.21 -5.74 -3.10
N ARG A 168 16.74 -6.65 -2.29
CA ARG A 168 18.08 -6.50 -1.72
C ARG A 168 19.01 -7.54 -2.30
N SER A 169 20.00 -7.06 -3.05
CA SER A 169 21.07 -7.91 -3.56
C SER A 169 21.81 -8.56 -2.39
N GLU A 170 22.13 -9.85 -2.53
CA GLU A 170 23.05 -10.53 -1.62
C GLU A 170 24.40 -9.80 -1.63
N VAL A 171 24.71 -9.18 -0.51
CA VAL A 171 26.09 -8.82 -0.16
C VAL A 171 26.59 -9.94 0.73
N LYS A 172 27.88 -10.32 0.63
CA LYS A 172 28.51 -11.24 1.58
C LYS A 172 28.17 -10.78 3.00
N GLY A 173 27.33 -11.53 3.69
CA GLY A 173 26.80 -11.15 4.99
C GLY A 173 26.86 -12.30 5.97
N GLU A 174 26.68 -11.97 7.24
CA GLU A 174 26.82 -12.88 8.37
C GLU A 174 25.66 -13.88 8.47
N VAL A 175 24.52 -13.52 7.88
CA VAL A 175 23.24 -14.22 8.03
C VAL A 175 22.87 -14.95 6.73
N PRO A 176 22.34 -16.20 6.80
CA PRO A 176 21.85 -16.91 5.63
C PRO A 176 20.72 -16.15 4.91
N ARG A 177 20.69 -16.24 3.58
CA ARG A 177 19.70 -15.56 2.72
C ARG A 177 18.25 -15.74 3.18
N GLY A 178 17.84 -16.98 3.48
CA GLY A 178 16.47 -17.27 3.91
C GLY A 178 16.06 -16.51 5.18
N LEU A 179 16.99 -16.34 6.13
CA LEU A 179 16.73 -15.56 7.36
C LEU A 179 16.70 -14.05 7.07
N ALA A 180 17.53 -13.55 6.15
CA ALA A 180 17.47 -12.15 5.72
C ALA A 180 16.13 -11.82 5.05
N ILE A 181 15.61 -12.73 4.23
CA ILE A 181 14.28 -12.61 3.60
C ILE A 181 13.18 -12.62 4.67
N GLU A 182 13.24 -13.52 5.64
CA GLU A 182 12.23 -13.57 6.72
C GLU A 182 12.23 -12.29 7.57
N ARG A 183 13.40 -11.73 7.85
CA ARG A 183 13.53 -10.42 8.52
C ARG A 183 12.88 -9.30 7.72
N GLN A 184 13.16 -9.23 6.42
CA GLN A 184 12.54 -8.24 5.55
C GLN A 184 11.02 -8.42 5.48
N ALA A 185 10.55 -9.67 5.37
CA ALA A 185 9.14 -10.01 5.32
C ALA A 185 8.40 -9.54 6.57
N ARG A 186 9.00 -9.74 7.74
CA ARG A 186 8.44 -9.28 9.01
C ARG A 186 8.28 -7.75 9.07
N GLU A 187 9.25 -6.99 8.59
CA GLU A 187 9.15 -5.53 8.55
C GLU A 187 8.08 -5.07 7.56
N VAL A 188 7.99 -5.71 6.40
CA VAL A 188 6.92 -5.45 5.42
C VAL A 188 5.54 -5.71 6.02
N GLU A 189 5.33 -6.87 6.65
CA GLU A 189 4.08 -7.24 7.30
C GLU A 189 3.71 -6.26 8.42
N THR A 190 4.69 -5.86 9.24
CA THR A 190 4.52 -4.87 10.31
C THR A 190 4.02 -3.52 9.74
N VAL A 191 4.62 -3.06 8.64
CA VAL A 191 4.18 -1.83 7.97
C VAL A 191 2.78 -1.96 7.38
N LEU A 192 2.45 -3.07 6.73
CA LEU A 192 1.12 -3.29 6.16
C LEU A 192 0.04 -3.27 7.26
N ASP A 193 0.27 -3.93 8.38
CA ASP A 193 -0.66 -3.99 9.50
C ASP A 193 -0.85 -2.61 10.15
N ALA A 194 0.23 -1.87 10.35
CA ALA A 194 0.17 -0.53 10.92
C ALA A 194 -0.53 0.47 9.99
N ILE A 195 -0.24 0.44 8.69
CA ILE A 195 -0.90 1.31 7.70
C ILE A 195 -2.38 0.96 7.55
N ARG A 196 -2.74 -0.33 7.58
CA ARG A 196 -4.15 -0.75 7.63
C ARG A 196 -4.84 -0.21 8.88
N GLY A 197 -4.23 -0.39 10.05
CA GLY A 197 -4.74 0.14 11.31
C GLY A 197 -4.95 1.66 11.26
N LEU A 198 -3.93 2.39 10.80
CA LEU A 198 -3.97 3.85 10.63
C LEU A 198 -5.08 4.29 9.69
N THR A 199 -5.28 3.59 8.58
CA THR A 199 -6.32 3.94 7.60
C THR A 199 -7.72 3.89 8.24
N HIS A 200 -7.94 2.96 9.17
CA HIS A 200 -9.21 2.87 9.90
C HIS A 200 -9.30 3.82 11.11
N SER A 201 -8.18 4.15 11.76
CA SER A 201 -8.16 4.95 13.00
C SER A 201 -7.81 6.43 12.81
N ALA A 202 -7.39 6.83 11.62
CA ALA A 202 -7.04 8.23 11.34
C ALA A 202 -8.24 9.15 11.56
N SER A 203 -7.97 10.34 12.10
CA SER A 203 -8.98 11.37 12.31
C SER A 203 -9.69 11.70 11.02
N ARG A 204 -11.00 11.98 11.10
CA ARG A 204 -11.83 12.34 9.93
C ARG A 204 -11.25 13.48 9.10
N LYS A 205 -10.51 14.40 9.73
CA LYS A 205 -9.82 15.51 9.06
C LYS A 205 -8.79 15.03 8.02
N TYR A 206 -8.14 13.89 8.25
CA TYR A 206 -7.04 13.38 7.42
C TYR A 206 -7.43 12.18 6.56
N GLN A 207 -8.64 11.63 6.73
CA GLN A 207 -9.10 10.40 6.07
C GLN A 207 -8.83 10.38 4.57
N ASN A 208 -9.22 11.42 3.82
CA ASN A 208 -9.06 11.44 2.37
C ASN A 208 -7.58 11.39 1.94
N GLU A 209 -6.70 12.10 2.65
CA GLU A 209 -5.26 12.06 2.39
C GLU A 209 -4.68 10.69 2.76
N VAL A 210 -5.08 10.13 3.90
CA VAL A 210 -4.64 8.80 4.36
C VAL A 210 -5.04 7.73 3.35
N TRP A 211 -6.30 7.68 2.92
CA TRP A 211 -6.78 6.74 1.90
C TRP A 211 -6.00 6.88 0.59
N ALA A 212 -5.91 8.09 0.05
CA ALA A 212 -5.25 8.33 -1.23
C ALA A 212 -3.78 7.87 -1.21
N ARG A 213 -3.05 8.21 -0.14
CA ARG A 213 -1.63 7.83 0.02
C ARG A 213 -1.46 6.36 0.31
N THR A 214 -2.29 5.75 1.14
CA THR A 214 -2.26 4.31 1.41
C THR A 214 -2.46 3.51 0.13
N LEU A 215 -3.46 3.84 -0.69
CA LEU A 215 -3.69 3.14 -1.96
C LEU A 215 -2.53 3.35 -2.94
N SER A 216 -1.99 4.56 -3.03
CA SER A 216 -0.82 4.84 -3.88
C SER A 216 0.41 4.07 -3.41
N PHE A 217 0.63 4.01 -2.10
CA PHE A 217 1.70 3.24 -1.48
C PHE A 217 1.57 1.75 -1.80
N LEU A 218 0.40 1.16 -1.61
CA LEU A 218 0.18 -0.27 -1.87
C LEU A 218 0.34 -0.62 -3.35
N LEU A 219 -0.15 0.22 -4.27
CA LEU A 219 0.06 0.03 -5.72
C LEU A 219 1.55 0.03 -6.07
N ASN A 220 2.30 1.02 -5.57
CA ASN A 220 3.71 1.15 -5.89
C ASN A 220 4.54 0.02 -5.23
N SER A 221 4.28 -0.27 -3.96
CA SER A 221 4.93 -1.36 -3.22
C SER A 221 4.66 -2.73 -3.85
N ALA A 222 3.44 -2.98 -4.33
CA ALA A 222 3.13 -4.17 -5.10
C ALA A 222 3.90 -4.21 -6.43
N ASP A 223 4.07 -3.07 -7.12
CA ASP A 223 4.84 -3.04 -8.36
C ASP A 223 6.33 -3.31 -8.13
N LEU A 224 6.91 -2.72 -7.09
CA LEU A 224 8.31 -2.99 -6.71
C LEU A 224 8.59 -4.47 -6.48
N LEU A 225 7.60 -5.20 -5.92
CA LEU A 225 7.73 -6.60 -5.56
C LEU A 225 7.37 -7.57 -6.70
N LEU A 226 6.36 -7.24 -7.51
CA LEU A 226 5.70 -8.17 -8.43
C LEU A 226 5.91 -7.85 -9.93
N ALA A 227 6.67 -6.80 -10.26
CA ALA A 227 6.78 -6.35 -11.65
C ALA A 227 7.63 -7.25 -12.56
N ASP A 228 8.63 -7.96 -12.04
CA ASP A 228 9.62 -8.67 -12.88
C ASP A 228 9.26 -10.16 -13.05
N PRO A 229 8.85 -10.59 -14.26
CA PRO A 229 8.48 -11.97 -14.52
C PRO A 229 9.68 -12.91 -14.70
N LEU A 230 10.90 -12.38 -14.90
CA LEU A 230 12.08 -13.17 -15.24
C LEU A 230 12.88 -13.61 -14.00
N SER A 231 12.56 -13.06 -12.83
CA SER A 231 13.14 -13.43 -11.56
C SER A 231 12.02 -13.72 -10.57
N PRO A 232 11.50 -14.98 -10.51
CA PRO A 232 10.50 -15.35 -9.51
C PRO A 232 11.12 -15.17 -8.13
N GLU A 233 10.82 -14.03 -7.53
CA GLU A 233 11.55 -13.50 -6.40
C GLU A 233 11.07 -14.18 -5.11
N GLU A 234 12.01 -14.73 -4.34
CA GLU A 234 11.71 -15.39 -3.05
C GLU A 234 10.96 -14.48 -2.08
N MET A 235 11.26 -13.18 -2.11
CA MET A 235 10.52 -12.18 -1.35
C MET A 235 9.08 -12.03 -1.86
N GLY A 236 8.87 -11.96 -3.18
CA GLY A 236 7.55 -11.93 -3.79
C GLY A 236 6.72 -13.18 -3.49
N MET A 237 7.36 -14.35 -3.43
CA MET A 237 6.72 -15.58 -2.98
C MET A 237 6.37 -15.55 -1.48
N ARG A 238 7.22 -14.93 -0.64
CA ARG A 238 7.05 -14.89 0.81
C ARG A 238 5.97 -13.91 1.28
N VAL A 239 5.87 -12.72 0.68
CA VAL A 239 4.92 -11.68 1.13
C VAL A 239 3.94 -11.20 0.06
N GLY A 240 4.07 -11.65 -1.20
CA GLY A 240 3.26 -11.14 -2.31
C GLY A 240 1.76 -11.35 -2.10
N SER A 241 1.33 -12.50 -1.57
CA SER A 241 -0.08 -12.72 -1.22
C SER A 241 -0.58 -11.69 -0.21
N ARG A 242 0.19 -11.42 0.85
CA ARG A 242 -0.17 -10.46 1.90
C ARG A 242 -0.28 -9.04 1.36
N VAL A 243 0.64 -8.61 0.50
CA VAL A 243 0.61 -7.28 -0.12
C VAL A 243 -0.63 -7.13 -0.99
N VAL A 244 -0.90 -8.10 -1.86
CA VAL A 244 -2.04 -8.10 -2.78
C VAL A 244 -3.37 -8.14 -2.03
N ASP A 245 -3.49 -9.00 -1.03
CA ASP A 245 -4.70 -9.10 -0.21
C ASP A 245 -4.95 -7.77 0.52
N THR A 246 -3.91 -7.16 1.10
CA THR A 246 -4.02 -5.86 1.77
C THR A 246 -4.43 -4.74 0.80
N LEU A 247 -3.84 -4.72 -0.41
CA LEU A 247 -4.21 -3.78 -1.47
C LEU A 247 -5.69 -3.91 -1.82
N PHE A 248 -6.16 -5.11 -2.16
CA PHE A 248 -7.55 -5.29 -2.57
C PHE A 248 -8.54 -5.11 -1.42
N ASP A 249 -8.20 -5.55 -0.20
CA ASP A 249 -9.00 -5.29 0.99
C ASP A 249 -9.24 -3.79 1.15
N LEU A 250 -8.16 -3.00 1.25
CA LEU A 250 -8.26 -1.56 1.46
C LEU A 250 -8.90 -0.86 0.25
N TRP A 251 -8.66 -1.34 -0.97
CA TRP A 251 -9.33 -0.81 -2.16
C TRP A 251 -10.85 -0.92 -2.06
N PHE A 252 -11.37 -2.09 -1.71
CA PHE A 252 -12.80 -2.30 -1.58
C PHE A 252 -13.39 -1.65 -0.32
N HIS A 253 -12.62 -1.53 0.76
CA HIS A 253 -13.05 -0.74 1.93
C HIS A 253 -13.20 0.75 1.58
N ALA A 254 -12.27 1.33 0.82
CA ALA A 254 -12.39 2.71 0.34
C ALA A 254 -13.69 2.89 -0.47
N VAL A 255 -13.95 1.98 -1.40
CA VAL A 255 -15.18 1.95 -2.21
C VAL A 255 -16.43 1.82 -1.34
N MET A 256 -16.43 0.96 -0.32
CA MET A 256 -17.57 0.81 0.60
C MET A 256 -17.83 2.04 1.46
N ASN A 257 -16.77 2.75 1.85
CA ASN A 257 -16.82 3.98 2.65
C ASN A 257 -17.12 5.24 1.84
N GLU A 258 -17.52 5.12 0.57
CA GLU A 258 -17.81 6.24 -0.35
C GLU A 258 -16.57 7.09 -0.70
N GLU A 259 -15.38 6.65 -0.30
CA GLU A 259 -14.07 7.16 -0.72
C GLU A 259 -13.62 6.48 -2.02
N ILE A 260 -14.46 6.57 -3.06
CA ILE A 260 -14.25 5.86 -4.32
C ILE A 260 -12.94 6.32 -4.98
N PRO A 261 -11.97 5.42 -5.23
CA PRO A 261 -10.75 5.78 -5.93
C PRO A 261 -11.05 6.39 -7.30
N SER A 262 -10.33 7.44 -7.68
CA SER A 262 -10.58 8.13 -8.94
C SER A 262 -10.34 7.23 -10.16
N PRO A 263 -10.86 7.58 -11.35
CA PRO A 263 -10.61 6.82 -12.58
C PRO A 263 -9.11 6.56 -12.85
N THR A 264 -8.23 7.52 -12.54
CA THR A 264 -6.76 7.39 -12.59
C THR A 264 -6.24 6.23 -11.74
N TYR A 265 -6.77 6.05 -10.53
CA TYR A 265 -6.42 4.93 -9.64
C TYR A 265 -6.85 3.60 -10.25
N TRP A 266 -8.10 3.48 -10.71
CA TRP A 266 -8.59 2.27 -11.37
C TRP A 266 -7.79 1.92 -12.62
N ARG A 267 -7.48 2.92 -13.45
CA ARG A 267 -6.65 2.75 -14.64
C ARG A 267 -5.25 2.24 -14.30
N THR A 268 -4.67 2.77 -13.23
CA THR A 268 -3.37 2.35 -12.70
C THR A 268 -3.43 0.91 -12.19
N LEU A 269 -4.40 0.58 -11.34
CA LEU A 269 -4.59 -0.79 -10.85
C LEU A 269 -4.73 -1.79 -12.00
N ALA A 270 -5.55 -1.47 -13.00
CA ALA A 270 -5.73 -2.34 -14.17
C ALA A 270 -4.42 -2.53 -14.96
N ALA A 271 -3.64 -1.46 -15.17
CA ALA A 271 -2.35 -1.54 -15.85
C ALA A 271 -1.33 -2.38 -15.08
N LEU A 272 -1.26 -2.20 -13.76
CA LEU A 272 -0.33 -2.91 -12.89
C LEU A 272 -0.72 -4.38 -12.72
N CYS A 273 -1.99 -4.69 -12.47
CA CYS A 273 -2.48 -6.07 -12.41
C CYS A 273 -2.14 -6.85 -13.68
N ARG A 274 -2.17 -6.22 -14.87
CA ARG A 274 -1.74 -6.86 -16.13
C ARG A 274 -0.27 -7.24 -16.14
N ARG A 275 0.60 -6.44 -15.52
CA ARG A 275 2.04 -6.72 -15.36
C ARG A 275 2.26 -7.85 -14.37
N TRP A 276 1.50 -7.88 -13.28
CA TRP A 276 1.62 -8.87 -12.21
C TRP A 276 0.90 -10.20 -12.49
N ARG A 277 0.25 -10.39 -13.64
CA ARG A 277 -0.53 -11.61 -13.98
C ARG A 277 0.22 -12.93 -13.87
N HIS A 278 1.55 -12.89 -13.91
CA HIS A 278 2.39 -14.05 -13.73
C HIS A 278 2.42 -14.55 -12.27
N HIS A 279 2.01 -13.72 -11.31
CA HIS A 279 1.78 -14.11 -9.93
C HIS A 279 0.35 -14.64 -9.73
N VAL A 280 0.22 -15.95 -9.49
CA VAL A 280 -1.08 -16.61 -9.27
C VAL A 280 -1.88 -15.99 -8.12
N THR A 281 -1.20 -15.50 -7.08
CA THR A 281 -1.80 -14.84 -5.92
C THR A 281 -2.62 -13.60 -6.29
N VAL A 282 -2.22 -12.86 -7.32
CA VAL A 282 -2.96 -11.70 -7.84
C VAL A 282 -4.28 -12.14 -8.45
N VAL A 283 -4.24 -13.20 -9.26
CA VAL A 283 -5.43 -13.74 -9.94
C VAL A 283 -6.40 -14.32 -8.92
N GLU A 284 -5.91 -15.12 -7.97
CA GLU A 284 -6.73 -15.75 -6.94
C GLU A 284 -7.36 -14.72 -5.99
N SER A 285 -6.60 -13.73 -5.54
CA SER A 285 -7.12 -12.68 -4.66
C SER A 285 -8.18 -11.83 -5.36
N TRP A 286 -7.92 -11.42 -6.60
CA TRP A 286 -8.91 -10.70 -7.39
C TRP A 286 -10.19 -11.53 -7.63
N ALA A 287 -10.05 -12.81 -7.97
CA ALA A 287 -11.19 -13.71 -8.17
C ALA A 287 -12.03 -13.86 -6.89
N ARG A 288 -11.40 -13.96 -5.71
CA ARG A 288 -12.09 -13.96 -4.42
C ARG A 288 -12.90 -12.69 -4.20
N LYS A 289 -12.34 -11.51 -4.50
CA LYS A 289 -13.07 -10.23 -4.36
C LYS A 289 -14.22 -10.11 -5.35
N LEU A 290 -14.02 -10.51 -6.62
CA LEU A 290 -15.09 -10.53 -7.61
C LEU A 290 -16.24 -11.46 -7.21
N LEU A 291 -15.93 -12.67 -6.72
CA LEU A 291 -16.94 -13.59 -6.23
C LEU A 291 -17.73 -12.97 -5.07
N ALA A 292 -17.02 -12.36 -4.12
CA ALA A 292 -17.63 -11.72 -2.97
C ALA A 292 -18.59 -10.59 -3.38
N LEU A 293 -18.18 -9.69 -4.30
CA LEU A 293 -19.04 -8.64 -4.85
C LEU A 293 -20.24 -9.22 -5.60
N THR A 294 -20.03 -10.26 -6.40
CA THR A 294 -21.11 -10.92 -7.15
C THR A 294 -22.16 -11.48 -6.21
N VAL A 295 -21.74 -12.14 -5.12
CA VAL A 295 -22.68 -12.67 -4.11
C VAL A 295 -23.41 -11.52 -3.41
N LEU A 296 -22.76 -10.40 -3.08
CA LEU A 296 -23.42 -9.23 -2.50
C LEU A 296 -24.49 -8.65 -3.44
N VAL A 297 -24.18 -8.50 -4.73
CA VAL A 297 -25.14 -8.02 -5.74
C VAL A 297 -26.32 -8.99 -5.86
N CYS A 298 -26.05 -10.29 -5.99
CA CYS A 298 -27.09 -11.31 -6.10
C CYS A 298 -28.00 -11.33 -4.86
N ARG A 299 -27.46 -11.24 -3.65
CA ARG A 299 -28.25 -11.16 -2.41
C ARG A 299 -29.11 -9.91 -2.36
N LYS A 300 -28.57 -8.77 -2.81
CA LYS A 300 -29.33 -7.52 -2.87
C LYS A 300 -30.50 -7.59 -3.86
N MET A 301 -30.35 -8.32 -4.96
CA MET A 301 -31.37 -8.47 -6.00
C MET A 301 -32.42 -9.56 -5.70
N TYR A 302 -31.98 -10.70 -5.16
CA TYR A 302 -32.80 -11.91 -5.05
C TYR A 302 -33.07 -12.34 -3.59
N GLY A 303 -32.59 -11.59 -2.61
CA GLY A 303 -32.75 -11.86 -1.17
C GLY A 303 -31.51 -12.49 -0.54
N ASP A 304 -31.36 -12.30 0.77
CA ASP A 304 -30.15 -12.66 1.53
C ASP A 304 -29.80 -14.17 1.50
N GLU A 305 -30.81 -15.02 1.29
CA GLU A 305 -30.66 -16.48 1.17
C GLU A 305 -30.09 -16.93 -0.18
N TYR A 306 -30.04 -16.05 -1.17
CA TYR A 306 -29.50 -16.36 -2.50
C TYR A 306 -27.96 -16.44 -2.45
N CYS A 307 -27.38 -17.39 -3.19
CA CYS A 307 -25.93 -17.70 -3.16
C CYS A 307 -25.38 -17.87 -1.73
N ARG A 308 -25.64 -19.02 -1.08
CA ARG A 308 -25.17 -19.39 0.27
C ARG A 308 -23.65 -19.62 0.40
N ILE A 309 -22.85 -18.78 -0.23
CA ILE A 309 -21.39 -18.74 -0.11
C ILE A 309 -21.03 -17.85 1.09
N SER A 310 -20.21 -18.35 2.00
CA SER A 310 -19.71 -17.56 3.13
C SER A 310 -18.68 -16.54 2.62
N ILE A 311 -19.00 -15.24 2.76
CA ILE A 311 -18.07 -14.14 2.45
C ILE A 311 -17.49 -13.68 3.78
N ARG A 312 -16.33 -14.23 4.18
CA ARG A 312 -15.67 -13.84 5.43
C ARG A 312 -14.88 -12.52 5.30
N GLU A 313 -14.48 -12.12 4.10
CA GLU A 313 -13.46 -11.06 3.94
C GLU A 313 -14.00 -9.63 3.68
N LEU A 314 -15.29 -9.44 3.39
CA LEU A 314 -15.88 -8.11 3.16
C LEU A 314 -16.72 -7.59 4.34
N ASN A 315 -17.05 -8.46 5.31
CA ASN A 315 -18.05 -8.18 6.33
C ASN A 315 -17.49 -7.98 7.75
N ASP A 316 -16.19 -8.15 7.97
CA ASP A 316 -15.65 -8.24 9.35
C ASP A 316 -15.61 -6.92 10.13
N HIS A 317 -16.03 -5.79 9.55
CA HIS A 317 -16.00 -4.48 10.24
C HIS A 317 -17.29 -3.66 10.03
N ARG A 318 -18.46 -4.29 10.21
CA ARG A 318 -19.66 -3.56 10.64
C ARG A 318 -19.65 -3.31 12.13
#